data_AF-A0AAV8V4R3-F1
#
_entry.id   AF-A0AAV8V4R3-F1
#
_cell.length_a   1.000
_cell.length_b   1.000
_cell.length_c   1.000
_cell.angle_alpha   90.00
_cell.angle_beta   90.00
_cell.angle_gamma   90.00
#
_symmetry.space_group_name_H-M   'P 1'
#
loop_
_entity.id
_entity.type
_entity.pdbx_description
1 polymer ?
#
loop_
_entity_poly.entity_id
_entity_poly.type
_entity_poly.pdbx_seq_one_letter_code
_entity_poly.pdbx_strand_id
1 'polypeptide(L)'
;MKLEDLPSHVLSRIFLCLDAESLAKLQLLDSRWNELAGSNELWRMMLKKRFHVQSVNNKHLMNTGAVEWKNVFSNWVSIRRMPSSPFSGQRFPVLGRNADTDVYIWLTIRPSEDCHVSSGHLNLRLIIQNVMAAPLTFESSGISFTLKDGQPPAERSISDLGLYKSSCTGDVNPPELTKYPLLEEYDFIIYNCQVRAPPDAVIEPDALERFSEVQIPAREHKTKSHRLYRCEFVESEIWKHYECLPGGFWVFT
;
A
#
# COMPACT_ATOMS: atom_id res chain seq x y z
N MET A 1 -35.28 1.09 -30.09
CA MET A 1 -35.17 0.66 -28.69
C MET A 1 -34.08 1.49 -28.04
N LYS A 2 -34.44 2.30 -27.04
CA LYS A 2 -33.48 3.10 -26.27
C LYS A 2 -32.86 2.23 -25.18
N LEU A 3 -31.69 2.64 -24.69
CA LEU A 3 -31.02 1.94 -23.57
C LEU A 3 -31.89 1.92 -22.31
N GLU A 4 -32.67 2.98 -22.11
CA GLU A 4 -33.65 3.14 -21.03
C GLU A 4 -34.77 2.09 -21.09
N ASP A 5 -35.08 1.54 -22.26
CA ASP A 5 -36.16 0.55 -22.41
C ASP A 5 -35.73 -0.85 -21.95
N LEU A 6 -34.44 -1.07 -21.66
CA LEU A 6 -33.94 -2.37 -21.23
C LEU A 6 -34.43 -2.74 -19.82
N PRO A 7 -34.71 -4.03 -19.55
CA PRO A 7 -35.02 -4.50 -18.20
C PRO A 7 -33.87 -4.23 -17.22
N SER A 8 -34.20 -3.93 -15.95
CA SER A 8 -33.23 -3.62 -14.90
C SER A 8 -32.13 -4.68 -14.74
N HIS A 9 -32.47 -5.97 -14.87
CA HIS A 9 -31.47 -7.05 -14.78
C HIS A 9 -30.45 -7.05 -15.93
N VAL A 10 -30.84 -6.57 -17.12
CA VAL A 10 -29.92 -6.41 -18.27
C VAL A 10 -29.01 -5.21 -18.02
N LEU A 11 -29.58 -4.09 -17.56
CA LEU A 11 -28.83 -2.89 -17.20
C LEU A 11 -27.80 -3.19 -16.09
N SER A 12 -28.17 -3.91 -15.03
CA SER A 12 -27.23 -4.31 -13.99
C SER A 12 -26.06 -5.14 -14.52
N ARG A 13 -26.28 -6.02 -15.51
CA ARG A 13 -25.18 -6.77 -16.16
C ARG A 13 -24.26 -5.87 -16.97
N ILE A 14 -24.81 -4.87 -17.65
CA ILE A 14 -24.02 -3.85 -18.35
C ILE A 14 -23.20 -3.05 -17.33
N PHE A 15 -23.80 -2.65 -16.21
CA PHE A 15 -23.15 -1.85 -15.16
C PHE A 15 -21.98 -2.59 -14.52
N LEU A 16 -22.06 -3.92 -14.39
CA LEU A 16 -20.95 -4.77 -13.92
C LEU A 16 -19.73 -4.77 -14.84
N CYS A 17 -19.85 -4.24 -16.06
CA CYS A 17 -18.73 -4.08 -17.00
C CYS A 17 -18.14 -2.67 -16.97
N LEU A 18 -18.75 -1.73 -16.24
CA LEU A 18 -18.27 -0.36 -16.10
C LEU A 18 -17.29 -0.23 -14.92
N ASP A 19 -16.47 0.82 -14.95
CA ASP A 19 -15.66 1.21 -13.79
C ASP A 19 -16.48 2.04 -12.79
N ALA A 20 -15.91 2.24 -11.60
CA ALA A 20 -16.57 2.96 -10.51
C ALA A 20 -16.85 4.43 -10.86
N GLU A 21 -16.00 5.06 -11.67
CA GLU A 21 -16.18 6.46 -12.09
C GLU A 21 -17.37 6.60 -13.05
N SER A 22 -17.50 5.70 -14.02
CA SER A 22 -18.62 5.65 -14.95
C SER A 22 -19.94 5.40 -14.22
N LEU A 23 -19.95 4.51 -13.22
CA LEU A 23 -21.11 4.28 -12.38
C LEU A 23 -21.48 5.50 -11.53
N ALA A 24 -20.48 6.22 -11.00
CA ALA A 24 -20.73 7.47 -10.29
C ALA A 24 -21.38 8.52 -11.21
N LYS A 25 -20.96 8.61 -12.48
CA LYS A 25 -21.60 9.49 -13.49
C LYS A 25 -23.04 9.05 -13.79
N LEU A 26 -23.31 7.74 -13.90
CA LEU A 26 -24.66 7.22 -14.11
C LEU A 26 -25.60 7.54 -12.94
N GLN A 27 -25.10 7.53 -11.70
CA GLN A 27 -25.90 7.88 -10.52
C GLN A 27 -26.44 9.33 -10.54
N LEU A 28 -25.86 10.20 -11.37
CA LEU A 28 -26.24 11.60 -11.49
C LEU A 28 -27.29 11.87 -12.58
N LEU A 29 -27.68 10.86 -13.37
CA LEU A 29 -28.60 11.06 -14.51
C LEU A 29 -30.06 11.21 -14.09
N ASP A 30 -30.66 10.15 -13.53
CA ASP A 30 -32.02 10.16 -13.00
C ASP A 30 -32.16 9.17 -11.82
N SER A 31 -33.36 9.09 -11.24
CA SER A 31 -33.65 8.23 -10.09
C SER A 31 -33.47 6.73 -10.37
N ARG A 32 -33.78 6.26 -11.58
CA ARG A 32 -33.64 4.86 -11.96
C ARG A 32 -32.17 4.49 -12.14
N TRP A 33 -31.39 5.33 -12.81
CA TRP A 33 -29.93 5.10 -12.93
C TRP A 33 -29.25 5.18 -11.57
N ASN A 34 -29.68 6.11 -10.70
CA ASN A 34 -29.21 6.21 -9.33
C ASN A 34 -29.48 4.93 -8.54
N GLU A 35 -30.71 4.44 -8.54
CA GLU A 35 -31.08 3.20 -7.83
C GLU A 35 -30.26 2.00 -8.32
N LEU A 36 -30.15 1.82 -9.65
CA LEU A 36 -29.44 0.69 -10.23
C LEU A 36 -27.92 0.77 -10.03
N ALA A 37 -27.31 1.93 -10.27
CA ALA A 37 -25.87 2.13 -10.14
C ALA A 37 -25.43 2.31 -8.68
N GLY A 38 -26.33 2.73 -7.79
CA GLY A 38 -26.13 2.85 -6.34
C GLY A 38 -26.45 1.56 -5.56
N SER A 39 -27.06 0.57 -6.21
CA SER A 39 -27.47 -0.69 -5.58
C SER A 39 -26.32 -1.38 -4.84
N ASN A 40 -26.55 -1.70 -3.56
CA ASN A 40 -25.61 -2.49 -2.75
C ASN A 40 -25.28 -3.84 -3.39
N GLU A 41 -26.23 -4.47 -4.08
CA GLU A 41 -26.00 -5.75 -4.75
C GLU A 41 -25.04 -5.60 -5.94
N LEU A 42 -25.17 -4.51 -6.71
CA LEU A 42 -24.26 -4.22 -7.81
C LEU A 42 -22.82 -4.06 -7.30
N TRP A 43 -22.61 -3.23 -6.28
CA TRP A 43 -21.28 -3.01 -5.69
C TRP A 43 -20.69 -4.27 -5.07
N ARG A 44 -21.53 -5.12 -4.44
CA ARG A 44 -21.11 -6.45 -3.95
C ARG A 44 -20.62 -7.35 -5.07
N MET A 45 -21.38 -7.44 -6.16
CA MET A 45 -21.02 -8.23 -7.34
C MET A 45 -19.76 -7.68 -8.04
N MET A 46 -19.63 -6.36 -8.15
CA MET A 46 -18.43 -5.72 -8.68
C MET A 46 -17.18 -6.03 -7.85
N LEU A 47 -17.29 -5.97 -6.53
CA LEU A 47 -16.19 -6.30 -5.63
C LEU A 47 -15.73 -7.74 -5.87
N LYS A 48 -16.65 -8.70 -5.85
CA LYS A 48 -16.33 -10.12 -6.11
C LYS A 48 -15.69 -10.32 -7.47
N LYS A 49 -16.24 -9.70 -8.52
CA LYS A 49 -15.74 -9.81 -9.90
C LYS A 49 -14.34 -9.22 -10.04
N ARG A 50 -14.10 -8.01 -9.50
CA ARG A 50 -12.86 -7.27 -9.72
C ARG A 50 -11.70 -7.72 -8.84
N PHE A 51 -11.99 -8.18 -7.63
CA PHE A 51 -10.97 -8.62 -6.68
C PHE A 51 -10.89 -10.15 -6.58
N HIS A 52 -11.62 -10.88 -7.42
CA HIS A 52 -11.64 -12.36 -7.46
C HIS A 52 -11.97 -13.02 -6.11
N VAL A 53 -12.80 -12.37 -5.31
CA VAL A 53 -13.18 -12.84 -3.97
C VAL A 53 -14.41 -13.74 -4.07
N GLN A 54 -14.31 -14.98 -3.59
CA GLN A 54 -15.46 -15.89 -3.55
C GLN A 54 -16.44 -15.52 -2.44
N SER A 55 -15.92 -15.20 -1.25
CA SER A 55 -16.70 -14.73 -0.09
C SER A 55 -15.89 -13.73 0.71
N VAL A 56 -16.55 -12.66 1.17
CA VAL A 56 -15.94 -11.70 2.10
C VAL A 56 -16.20 -12.23 3.51
N ASN A 57 -15.24 -12.99 4.05
CA ASN A 57 -15.35 -13.62 5.36
C ASN A 57 -14.79 -12.74 6.48
N ASN A 58 -14.92 -11.43 6.36
CA ASN A 58 -14.43 -10.52 7.38
C ASN A 58 -15.50 -10.35 8.47
N LYS A 59 -15.23 -10.92 9.65
CA LYS A 59 -16.13 -10.87 10.81
C LYS A 59 -16.41 -9.44 11.26
N HIS A 60 -15.47 -8.52 11.07
CA HIS A 60 -15.67 -7.10 11.42
C HIS A 60 -16.63 -6.40 10.45
N LEU A 61 -16.59 -6.73 9.15
CA LEU A 61 -17.58 -6.25 8.17
C LEU A 61 -18.98 -6.78 8.44
N MET A 62 -19.09 -8.05 8.84
CA MET A 62 -20.39 -8.71 9.06
C MET A 62 -21.06 -8.30 10.38
N ASN A 63 -20.29 -7.81 11.36
CA ASN A 63 -20.79 -7.48 12.69
C ASN A 63 -21.30 -6.03 12.84
N THR A 64 -21.02 -5.13 11.90
CA THR A 64 -21.35 -3.70 12.02
C THR A 64 -22.73 -3.29 11.50
N GLY A 65 -23.58 -4.23 11.06
CA GLY A 65 -24.91 -3.94 10.49
C GLY A 65 -24.94 -3.98 8.95
N ALA A 66 -25.81 -3.17 8.32
CA ALA A 66 -25.99 -3.15 6.87
C ALA A 66 -24.72 -2.63 6.17
N VAL A 67 -23.96 -3.55 5.57
CA VAL A 67 -22.71 -3.24 4.86
C VAL A 67 -23.00 -2.42 3.59
N GLU A 68 -22.45 -1.21 3.53
CA GLU A 68 -22.44 -0.41 2.30
C GLU A 68 -21.30 -0.87 1.38
N TRP A 69 -21.64 -1.75 0.42
CA TRP A 69 -20.65 -2.38 -0.46
C TRP A 69 -19.89 -1.39 -1.34
N LYS A 70 -20.48 -0.23 -1.64
CA LYS A 70 -19.80 0.87 -2.34
C LYS A 70 -18.60 1.39 -1.54
N ASN A 71 -18.74 1.50 -0.21
CA ASN A 71 -17.65 1.93 0.66
C ASN A 71 -16.57 0.85 0.74
N VAL A 72 -16.97 -0.42 0.91
CA VAL A 72 -16.01 -1.54 0.91
C VAL A 72 -15.24 -1.61 -0.40
N PHE A 73 -15.92 -1.48 -1.55
CA PHE A 73 -15.27 -1.45 -2.86
C PHE A 73 -14.28 -0.28 -2.96
N SER A 74 -14.69 0.92 -2.56
CA SER A 74 -13.82 2.11 -2.58
C SER A 74 -12.60 1.94 -1.68
N ASN A 75 -12.79 1.35 -0.49
CA ASN A 75 -11.73 1.04 0.44
C ASN A 75 -10.77 -0.01 -0.12
N TRP A 76 -11.26 -1.05 -0.80
CA TRP A 76 -10.42 -2.06 -1.46
C TRP A 76 -9.64 -1.52 -2.66
N VAL A 77 -10.24 -0.60 -3.42
CA VAL A 77 -9.50 0.16 -4.44
C VAL A 77 -8.40 1.00 -3.77
N SER A 78 -8.69 1.58 -2.61
CA SER A 78 -7.72 2.37 -1.84
C SER A 78 -6.62 1.54 -1.19
N ILE A 79 -6.85 0.26 -0.87
CA ILE A 79 -5.84 -0.67 -0.34
C ILE A 79 -4.71 -0.91 -1.36
N ARG A 80 -4.95 -0.66 -2.65
CA ARG A 80 -3.88 -0.65 -3.65
C ARG A 80 -3.01 0.61 -3.61
N ARG A 81 -3.37 1.59 -2.80
CA ARG A 81 -2.57 2.77 -2.49
C ARG A 81 -1.85 2.52 -1.17
N MET A 82 -0.73 3.20 -0.98
CA MET A 82 -0.04 3.13 0.31
C MET A 82 -0.98 3.57 1.44
N PRO A 83 -1.10 2.79 2.53
CA PRO A 83 -1.97 3.12 3.64
C PRO A 83 -1.51 4.42 4.32
N SER A 84 -2.49 5.21 4.78
CA SER A 84 -2.23 6.51 5.41
C SER A 84 -2.13 6.37 6.93
N SER A 85 -1.13 7.03 7.52
CA SER A 85 -0.94 7.11 8.98
C SER A 85 -0.16 8.40 9.31
N PRO A 86 0.11 8.73 10.59
CA PRO A 86 1.07 9.79 10.91
C PRO A 86 2.47 9.57 10.32
N PHE A 87 2.80 8.32 9.95
CA PHE A 87 4.11 7.95 9.40
C PHE A 87 4.07 7.46 7.94
N SER A 88 2.93 7.45 7.26
CA SER A 88 2.76 6.98 5.87
C SER A 88 1.60 7.68 5.16
N GLY A 89 1.45 7.48 3.85
CA GLY A 89 0.35 8.03 3.06
C GLY A 89 0.78 9.01 1.98
N GLN A 90 -0.16 9.74 1.39
CA GLN A 90 0.07 10.49 0.13
C GLN A 90 1.14 11.60 0.20
N ARG A 91 1.51 12.03 1.41
CA ARG A 91 2.56 13.04 1.64
C ARG A 91 3.97 12.44 1.60
N PHE A 92 4.08 11.11 1.58
CA PHE A 92 5.33 10.38 1.61
C PHE A 92 5.61 9.86 0.20
N PRO A 93 6.66 10.36 -0.46
CA PRO A 93 7.07 9.91 -1.78
C PRO A 93 7.50 8.45 -1.77
N VAL A 94 7.04 7.70 -2.77
CA VAL A 94 7.32 6.27 -2.91
C VAL A 94 8.52 6.08 -3.82
N LEU A 95 9.52 5.37 -3.33
CA LEU A 95 10.78 5.08 -4.03
C LEU A 95 10.82 3.66 -4.62
N GLY A 96 10.01 2.76 -4.06
CA GLY A 96 9.93 1.38 -4.47
C GLY A 96 8.57 0.80 -4.13
N ARG A 97 8.11 -0.12 -4.97
CA ARG A 97 6.84 -0.83 -4.79
C ARG A 97 6.95 -2.27 -5.26
N ASN A 98 6.40 -3.20 -4.47
CA ASN A 98 5.98 -4.51 -4.98
C ASN A 98 4.46 -4.58 -4.96
N ALA A 99 3.85 -4.91 -6.11
CA ALA A 99 2.40 -5.08 -6.25
C ALA A 99 2.00 -6.47 -6.78
N ASP A 100 2.95 -7.40 -6.91
CA ASP A 100 2.76 -8.66 -7.64
C ASP A 100 2.36 -9.82 -6.74
N THR A 101 2.00 -9.53 -5.48
CA THR A 101 1.64 -10.56 -4.51
C THR A 101 0.45 -10.15 -3.64
N ASP A 102 0.02 -11.07 -2.79
CA ASP A 102 -0.99 -10.84 -1.75
C ASP A 102 -0.50 -9.91 -0.63
N VAL A 103 0.75 -9.44 -0.71
CA VAL A 103 1.38 -8.47 0.18
C VAL A 103 1.86 -7.29 -0.65
N TYR A 104 1.47 -6.10 -0.26
CA TYR A 104 1.94 -4.87 -0.90
C TYR A 104 3.01 -4.22 -0.04
N ILE A 105 4.07 -3.78 -0.70
CA ILE A 105 5.22 -3.17 -0.03
C ILE A 105 5.46 -1.82 -0.67
N TRP A 106 5.67 -0.81 0.17
CA TRP A 106 6.11 0.52 -0.24
C TRP A 106 7.33 0.92 0.55
N LEU A 107 8.28 1.55 -0.13
CA LEU A 107 9.42 2.19 0.49
C LEU A 107 9.34 3.70 0.29
N THR A 108 9.48 4.47 1.36
CA THR A 108 9.41 5.94 1.32
C THR A 108 10.56 6.59 2.09
N ILE A 109 10.83 7.86 1.80
CA ILE A 109 11.78 8.68 2.57
C ILE A 109 11.06 9.38 3.74
N ARG A 110 11.78 9.61 4.84
CA ARG A 110 11.27 10.40 5.97
C ARG A 110 11.20 11.90 5.56
N PRO A 111 10.04 12.58 5.63
CA PRO A 111 9.87 13.95 5.10
C PRO A 111 10.54 15.06 5.88
N SER A 112 10.97 14.80 7.12
CA SER A 112 11.65 15.80 7.96
C SER A 112 13.13 15.96 7.61
N GLU A 113 13.60 15.23 6.60
CA GLU A 113 14.96 15.29 6.09
C GLU A 113 14.85 15.84 4.67
N ASP A 114 15.39 17.04 4.45
CA ASP A 114 15.48 17.69 3.13
C ASP A 114 16.51 16.95 2.23
N CYS A 115 16.52 15.61 2.27
CA CYS A 115 17.63 14.74 1.87
C CYS A 115 18.99 15.07 2.53
N HIS A 116 19.07 16.10 3.39
CA HIS A 116 20.26 16.46 4.14
C HIS A 116 20.45 15.53 5.34
N VAL A 117 21.35 14.56 5.18
CA VAL A 117 21.78 13.64 6.24
C VAL A 117 22.71 14.36 7.21
N SER A 118 22.12 15.06 8.17
CA SER A 118 22.87 15.68 9.28
C SER A 118 23.44 14.63 10.27
N SER A 119 23.06 13.36 10.15
CA SER A 119 23.31 12.31 11.15
C SER A 119 24.13 11.11 10.65
N GLY A 120 24.68 11.15 9.43
CA GLY A 120 25.42 10.03 8.82
C GLY A 120 24.56 8.81 8.48
N HIS A 121 23.23 8.94 8.50
CA HIS A 121 22.28 7.88 8.18
C HIS A 121 21.17 8.38 7.24
N LEU A 122 20.82 7.56 6.26
CA LEU A 122 19.61 7.70 5.46
C LEU A 122 18.43 7.06 6.20
N ASN A 123 17.36 7.82 6.44
CA ASN A 123 16.17 7.33 7.13
C ASN A 123 15.05 7.01 6.14
N LEU A 124 14.84 5.71 5.93
CA LEU A 124 13.78 5.16 5.09
C LEU A 124 12.62 4.64 5.94
N ARG A 125 11.44 4.58 5.34
CA ARG A 125 10.27 3.91 5.90
C ARG A 125 9.83 2.79 5.00
N LEU A 126 9.72 1.61 5.58
CA LEU A 126 9.21 0.42 4.90
C LEU A 126 7.80 0.16 5.39
N ILE A 127 6.83 0.23 4.49
CA ILE A 127 5.42 -0.04 4.74
C ILE A 127 5.09 -1.38 4.11
N ILE A 128 4.55 -2.30 4.91
CA ILE A 128 4.14 -3.63 4.47
C ILE A 128 2.67 -3.80 4.81
N GLN A 129 1.84 -4.10 3.82
CA GLN A 129 0.42 -4.37 3.99
C GLN A 129 0.11 -5.78 3.52
N ASN A 130 -0.52 -6.57 4.38
CA ASN A 130 -1.12 -7.83 3.97
C ASN A 130 -2.46 -7.52 3.30
N VAL A 131 -2.61 -7.81 2.00
CA VAL A 131 -3.85 -7.52 1.26
C VAL A 131 -4.75 -8.73 1.23
N MET A 132 -4.21 -9.90 0.90
CA MET A 132 -4.99 -11.14 0.69
C MET A 132 -4.28 -12.40 1.19
N ALA A 133 -3.12 -12.28 1.86
CA ALA A 133 -2.35 -13.44 2.29
C ALA A 133 -2.95 -14.03 3.58
N ALA A 134 -2.72 -15.32 3.80
CA ALA A 134 -2.88 -15.89 5.15
C ALA A 134 -2.05 -15.08 6.16
N PRO A 135 -2.45 -15.00 7.44
CA PRO A 135 -1.78 -14.11 8.40
C PRO A 135 -0.27 -14.31 8.43
N LEU A 136 0.49 -13.20 8.36
CA LEU A 136 1.94 -13.21 8.22
C LEU A 136 2.62 -12.62 9.45
N THR A 137 3.81 -13.12 9.77
CA THR A 137 4.71 -12.47 10.74
C THR A 137 5.97 -12.04 10.04
N PHE A 138 6.40 -10.80 10.32
CA PHE A 138 7.61 -10.20 9.78
C PHE A 138 8.58 -9.93 10.94
N GLU A 139 9.85 -10.33 10.77
CA GLU A 139 10.91 -10.07 11.75
C GLU A 139 11.83 -8.97 11.21
N SER A 140 11.95 -7.86 11.95
CA SER A 140 12.77 -6.72 11.52
C SER A 140 14.25 -7.05 11.36
N SER A 141 14.76 -8.01 12.13
CA SER A 141 16.14 -8.52 12.02
C SER A 141 16.44 -9.18 10.67
N GLY A 142 15.43 -9.71 9.99
CA GLY A 142 15.57 -10.39 8.71
C GLY A 142 15.52 -9.47 7.50
N ILE A 143 15.13 -8.20 7.68
CA ILE A 143 15.04 -7.24 6.57
C ILE A 143 16.45 -6.85 6.11
N SER A 144 16.68 -6.96 4.79
CA SER A 144 17.96 -6.64 4.16
C SER A 144 17.76 -5.74 2.96
N PHE A 145 18.70 -4.81 2.78
CA PHE A 145 18.80 -3.98 1.59
C PHE A 145 19.94 -4.50 0.74
N THR A 146 19.77 -4.44 -0.58
CA THR A 146 20.79 -4.82 -1.55
C THR A 146 21.13 -3.59 -2.39
N LEU A 147 22.42 -3.35 -2.55
CA LEU A 147 22.95 -2.32 -3.44
C LEU A 147 23.09 -2.87 -4.87
N LYS A 148 23.15 -2.00 -5.88
CA LYS A 148 23.31 -2.38 -7.30
C LYS A 148 24.59 -3.17 -7.58
N ASP A 149 25.62 -3.03 -6.74
CA ASP A 149 26.86 -3.83 -6.80
C ASP A 149 26.71 -5.23 -6.15
N GLY A 150 25.51 -5.56 -5.66
CA GLY A 150 25.17 -6.82 -5.01
C GLY A 150 25.53 -6.89 -3.53
N GLN A 151 26.15 -5.86 -2.95
CA GLN A 151 26.55 -5.85 -1.54
C GLN A 151 25.43 -5.35 -0.62
N PRO A 152 25.37 -5.83 0.63
CA PRO A 152 24.54 -5.20 1.65
C PRO A 152 25.17 -3.87 2.10
N PRO A 153 24.38 -2.90 2.60
CA PRO A 153 24.94 -1.69 3.18
C PRO A 153 25.77 -2.00 4.44
N ALA A 154 26.82 -1.20 4.67
CA ALA A 154 27.84 -1.43 5.69
C ALA A 154 27.29 -1.49 7.12
N GLU A 155 26.27 -0.70 7.45
CA GLU A 155 25.60 -0.74 8.74
C GLU A 155 24.14 -0.33 8.57
N ARG A 156 23.25 -1.04 9.26
CA ARG A 156 21.81 -0.76 9.24
C ARG A 156 21.19 -1.00 10.61
N SER A 157 20.27 -0.13 10.97
CA SER A 157 19.40 -0.28 12.14
C SER A 157 17.95 -0.26 11.67
N ILE A 158 17.17 -1.25 12.10
CA ILE A 158 15.76 -1.36 11.75
C ILE A 158 14.96 -1.42 13.05
N SER A 159 14.01 -0.50 13.19
CA SER A 159 13.17 -0.39 14.36
C SER A 159 11.71 -0.27 13.98
N ASP A 160 10.85 -0.95 14.71
CA ASP A 160 9.41 -0.98 14.46
C ASP A 160 8.79 0.37 14.87
N LEU A 161 8.06 1.01 13.96
CA LEU A 161 7.30 2.22 14.29
C LEU A 161 5.88 1.91 14.76
N GLY A 162 5.33 0.77 14.33
CA GLY A 162 4.05 0.28 14.82
C GLY A 162 3.29 -0.63 13.86
N LEU A 163 2.49 -1.52 14.44
CA LEU A 163 1.48 -2.31 13.74
C LEU A 163 0.17 -1.52 13.71
N TYR A 164 -0.32 -1.26 12.50
CA TYR A 164 -1.55 -0.53 12.25
C TYR A 164 -2.61 -1.48 11.70
N LYS A 165 -3.76 -1.51 12.38
CA LYS A 165 -4.90 -2.30 11.94
C LYS A 165 -5.81 -1.44 11.09
N SER A 166 -5.97 -1.80 9.83
CA SER A 166 -6.92 -1.12 8.95
C SER A 166 -8.30 -1.71 9.22
N SER A 167 -9.23 -0.88 9.69
CA SER A 167 -10.63 -1.28 9.67
C SER A 167 -11.12 -1.33 8.23
N CYS A 168 -12.19 -2.09 7.99
CA CYS A 168 -12.84 -2.12 6.69
C CYS A 168 -13.58 -0.81 6.36
N THR A 169 -13.68 0.11 7.32
CA THR A 169 -14.22 1.46 7.13
C THR A 169 -13.16 2.46 6.68
N GLY A 170 -11.89 2.06 6.63
CA GLY A 170 -10.76 2.94 6.28
C GLY A 170 -10.17 3.67 7.49
N ASP A 171 -10.71 3.41 8.69
CA ASP A 171 -10.14 3.93 9.94
C ASP A 171 -8.91 3.11 10.31
N VAL A 172 -7.85 3.80 10.70
CA VAL A 172 -6.60 3.19 11.13
C VAL A 172 -6.50 3.33 12.65
N ASN A 173 -6.45 2.21 13.35
CA ASN A 173 -6.24 2.20 14.79
C ASN A 173 -4.82 2.66 15.15
N PRO A 174 -4.60 3.24 16.35
CA PRO A 174 -3.27 3.61 16.82
C PRO A 174 -2.31 2.40 16.81
N PRO A 175 -1.00 2.64 16.69
CA PRO A 175 -0.03 1.57 16.53
C PRO A 175 0.06 0.69 17.76
N GLU A 176 0.01 -0.62 17.57
CA GLU A 176 0.36 -1.61 18.59
C GLU A 176 1.85 -1.96 18.47
N LEU A 177 2.61 -1.82 19.56
CA LEU A 177 4.01 -2.24 19.61
C LEU A 177 4.06 -3.70 20.05
N THR A 178 4.44 -4.59 19.14
CA THR A 178 4.59 -6.02 19.42
C THR A 178 5.90 -6.52 18.83
N LYS A 179 6.59 -7.42 19.54
CA LYS A 179 7.88 -7.98 19.10
C LYS A 179 7.74 -8.85 17.84
N TYR A 180 6.56 -9.43 17.64
CA TYR A 180 6.23 -10.30 16.51
C TYR A 180 4.84 -9.89 15.99
N PRO A 181 4.76 -8.82 15.19
CA PRO A 181 3.51 -8.32 14.68
C PRO A 181 2.89 -9.36 13.74
N LEU A 182 1.72 -9.86 14.12
CA LEU A 182 0.90 -10.69 13.26
C LEU A 182 0.07 -9.75 12.37
N LEU A 183 0.34 -9.81 11.07
CA LEU A 183 -0.33 -9.01 10.06
C LEU A 183 -1.51 -9.82 9.52
N GLU A 184 -2.72 -9.52 10.00
CA GLU A 184 -3.95 -10.10 9.47
C GLU A 184 -4.32 -9.44 8.12
N GLU A 185 -5.40 -9.91 7.49
CA GLU A 185 -5.86 -9.36 6.21
C GLU A 185 -6.19 -7.87 6.36
N TYR A 186 -5.60 -7.04 5.50
CA TYR A 186 -5.63 -5.57 5.47
C TYR A 186 -4.81 -4.82 6.52
N ASP A 187 -4.22 -5.51 7.49
CA ASP A 187 -3.29 -4.88 8.42
C ASP A 187 -2.02 -4.42 7.70
N PHE A 188 -1.40 -3.37 8.23
CA PHE A 188 -0.11 -2.90 7.76
C PHE A 188 0.84 -2.55 8.90
N ILE A 189 2.14 -2.69 8.64
CA ILE A 189 3.20 -2.34 9.58
C ILE A 189 4.15 -1.35 8.92
N ILE A 190 4.70 -0.46 9.75
CA ILE A 190 5.71 0.50 9.34
C ILE A 190 6.99 0.22 10.13
N TYR A 191 8.09 0.05 9.41
CA TYR A 191 9.44 0.03 9.98
C TYR A 191 10.17 1.33 9.65
N ASN A 192 10.97 1.81 10.60
CA ASN A 192 12.00 2.79 10.37
C ASN A 192 13.30 2.06 10.05
N CYS A 193 13.90 2.37 8.91
CA CYS A 193 15.14 1.77 8.45
C CYS A 193 16.19 2.86 8.35
N GLN A 194 17.20 2.78 9.20
CA GLN A 194 18.37 3.65 9.16
C GLN A 194 19.49 2.91 8.45
N VAL A 195 19.94 3.45 7.34
CA VAL A 195 21.06 2.90 6.57
C VAL A 195 22.21 3.87 6.70
N ARG A 196 23.37 3.39 7.17
CA ARG A 196 24.55 4.24 7.32
C ARG A 196 25.00 4.75 5.96
N ALA A 197 25.15 6.07 5.87
CA ALA A 197 25.75 6.74 4.74
C ALA A 197 27.23 7.04 5.07
N PRO A 198 28.12 7.03 4.07
CA PRO A 198 29.48 7.54 4.26
C PRO A 198 29.48 8.96 4.86
N PRO A 199 30.46 9.33 5.71
CA PRO A 199 30.51 10.64 6.38
C PRO A 199 30.59 11.84 5.43
N ASP A 200 31.03 11.59 4.20
CA ASP A 200 31.22 12.50 3.09
C ASP A 200 30.17 12.31 1.97
N ALA A 201 29.20 11.42 2.17
CA ALA A 201 28.11 11.24 1.22
C ALA A 201 27.21 12.47 1.21
N VAL A 202 27.29 13.24 0.14
CA VAL A 202 26.20 14.14 -0.25
C VAL A 202 25.10 13.22 -0.74
N ILE A 203 23.98 13.14 0.00
CA ILE A 203 22.83 12.35 -0.44
C ILE A 203 22.07 13.15 -1.49
N GLU A 204 22.57 13.02 -2.72
CA GLU A 204 21.89 13.37 -3.96
C GLU A 204 21.01 12.18 -4.41
N PRO A 205 20.21 12.31 -5.48
CA PRO A 205 19.46 11.21 -6.10
C PRO A 205 20.24 9.90 -6.26
N ASP A 206 21.55 10.01 -6.44
CA ASP A 206 22.49 8.92 -6.60
C ASP A 206 22.53 7.93 -5.42
N ALA A 207 22.28 8.38 -4.18
CA ALA A 207 22.30 7.48 -3.03
C ALA A 207 21.14 6.47 -3.06
N LEU A 208 19.96 6.91 -3.49
CA LEU A 208 18.81 6.03 -3.70
C LEU A 208 19.00 5.15 -4.93
N GLU A 209 19.65 5.67 -5.96
CA GLU A 209 20.02 4.89 -7.14
C GLU A 209 21.00 3.75 -6.82
N ARG A 210 21.77 3.84 -5.73
CA ARG A 210 22.66 2.74 -5.34
C ARG A 210 21.91 1.53 -4.80
N PHE A 211 20.66 1.67 -4.36
CA PHE A 211 19.86 0.54 -3.91
C PHE A 211 19.18 -0.15 -5.09
N SER A 212 19.17 -1.48 -5.09
CA SER A 212 18.45 -2.28 -6.08
C SER A 212 17.11 -2.76 -5.52
N GLU A 213 17.13 -3.33 -4.31
CA GLU A 213 15.94 -3.90 -3.69
C GLU A 213 16.03 -3.93 -2.16
N VAL A 214 14.87 -4.05 -1.52
CA VAL A 214 14.73 -4.50 -0.14
C VAL A 214 14.09 -5.89 -0.12
N GLN A 215 14.69 -6.80 0.64
CA GLN A 215 14.19 -8.15 0.85
C GLN A 215 13.60 -8.26 2.26
N ILE A 216 12.46 -8.93 2.35
CA ILE A 216 11.63 -9.00 3.55
C ILE A 216 11.22 -10.45 3.77
N PRO A 217 11.82 -11.15 4.73
CA PRO A 217 11.39 -12.49 5.09
C PRO A 217 10.08 -12.41 5.87
N ALA A 218 9.17 -13.31 5.53
CA ALA A 218 7.90 -13.48 6.20
C ALA A 218 7.69 -14.95 6.54
N ARG A 219 6.98 -15.20 7.64
CA ARG A 219 6.49 -16.51 8.02
C ARG A 219 4.97 -16.52 7.99
N GLU A 220 4.41 -17.50 7.31
CA GLU A 220 2.97 -17.71 7.32
C GLU A 220 2.54 -18.40 8.62
N HIS A 221 1.51 -17.84 9.25
CA HIS A 221 0.97 -18.35 10.49
C HIS A 221 0.38 -19.74 10.27
N LYS A 222 0.83 -20.72 11.06
CA LYS A 222 0.46 -22.16 11.07
C LYS A 222 1.20 -23.09 10.10
N THR A 223 1.68 -22.64 8.95
CA THR A 223 2.34 -23.54 7.98
C THR A 223 3.85 -23.66 8.20
N LYS A 224 4.44 -22.80 9.05
CA LYS A 224 5.91 -22.62 9.19
C LYS A 224 6.59 -22.34 7.83
N SER A 225 5.83 -22.03 6.79
CA SER A 225 6.37 -21.71 5.48
C SER A 225 7.09 -20.37 5.58
N HIS A 226 8.26 -20.30 4.95
CA HIS A 226 9.04 -19.08 4.84
C HIS A 226 8.89 -18.56 3.42
N ARG A 227 8.54 -17.28 3.29
CA ARG A 227 8.45 -16.58 2.02
C ARG A 227 9.34 -15.35 2.06
N LEU A 228 10.05 -15.11 0.97
CA LEU A 228 10.86 -13.91 0.80
C LEU A 228 10.12 -12.97 -0.13
N TYR A 229 9.72 -11.82 0.37
CA TYR A 229 9.19 -10.74 -0.46
C TYR A 229 10.32 -9.80 -0.85
N ARG A 230 10.21 -9.21 -2.04
CA ARG A 230 11.20 -8.27 -2.58
C ARG A 230 10.50 -7.01 -3.01
N CYS A 231 11.05 -5.85 -2.74
CA CYS A 231 10.53 -4.59 -3.24
C CYS A 231 11.67 -3.85 -3.94
N GLU A 232 11.52 -3.70 -5.25
CA GLU A 232 12.52 -3.08 -6.10
C GLU A 232 12.40 -1.56 -6.02
N PHE A 233 13.55 -0.90 -6.06
CA PHE A 233 13.62 0.54 -6.22
C PHE A 233 13.27 0.89 -7.66
N VAL A 234 12.32 1.79 -7.85
CA VAL A 234 11.84 2.17 -9.18
C VAL A 234 12.41 3.55 -9.51
N GLU A 235 13.44 3.56 -10.35
CA GLU A 235 14.19 4.78 -10.70
C GLU A 235 13.28 5.93 -11.17
N SER A 236 12.27 5.64 -11.99
CA SER A 236 11.32 6.66 -12.45
C SER A 236 10.49 7.28 -11.32
N GLU A 237 10.20 6.54 -10.25
CA GLU A 237 9.46 7.07 -9.10
C GLU A 237 10.37 7.88 -8.17
N ILE A 238 11.64 7.48 -8.06
CA ILE A 238 12.69 8.24 -7.38
C ILE A 238 12.81 9.65 -8.00
N TRP A 239 12.94 9.74 -9.32
CA TRP A 239 13.07 11.03 -10.02
C TRP A 239 11.85 11.94 -9.88
N LYS A 240 10.63 11.39 -10.00
CA LYS A 240 9.38 12.17 -9.78
C LYS A 240 9.34 12.83 -8.41
N HIS A 241 9.87 12.16 -7.39
CA HIS A 241 9.92 12.74 -6.06
C HIS A 241 10.83 13.98 -6.03
N TYR A 242 12.02 13.89 -6.63
CA TYR A 242 12.99 14.98 -6.61
C TYR A 242 12.49 16.24 -7.31
N GLU A 243 11.73 16.10 -8.41
CA GLU A 243 11.07 17.25 -9.06
C GLU A 243 10.12 18.01 -8.14
N CYS A 244 9.62 17.36 -7.08
CA CYS A 244 8.66 17.93 -6.14
C CYS A 244 9.31 18.53 -4.88
N LEU A 245 10.62 18.39 -4.68
CA LEU A 245 11.30 18.94 -3.50
C LEU A 245 11.44 20.47 -3.63
N PRO A 246 11.09 21.24 -2.57
CA PRO A 246 11.24 22.68 -2.58
C PRO A 246 12.72 23.06 -2.56
N GLY A 247 13.27 23.36 -3.73
CA GLY A 247 14.69 23.68 -3.93
C GLY A 247 15.20 22.92 -5.14
N GLY A 248 15.16 23.56 -6.31
CA GLY A 248 15.70 22.99 -7.54
C GLY A 248 17.14 22.50 -7.34
N PHE A 249 17.44 21.38 -7.97
CA PHE A 249 18.70 20.64 -7.87
C PHE A 249 19.95 21.54 -7.91
N TRP A 250 20.89 21.25 -7.00
CA TRP A 250 22.30 21.56 -7.22
C TRP A 250 22.96 20.25 -7.65
N VAL A 251 23.54 20.25 -8.84
CA VAL A 251 24.40 19.17 -9.34
C VAL A 251 25.83 19.63 -9.09
N PHE A 252 26.59 18.92 -8.26
CA PHE A 252 28.04 19.13 -8.19
C PHE A 252 28.74 17.99 -8.94
N THR A 253 29.48 18.36 -9.98
CA THR A 253 30.47 17.53 -10.69
C THR A 253 31.72 17.29 -9.86
#